data_AF-A0A368GN79-F1
#
_entry.id   AF-A0A368GN79-F1
#
_cell.length_a   1.000
_cell.length_b   1.000
_cell.length_c   1.000
_cell.angle_alpha   90.00
_cell.angle_beta   90.00
_cell.angle_gamma   90.00
#
_symmetry.space_group_name_H-M   'P 1'
#
loop_
_entity.id
_entity.type
_entity.pdbx_description
1 polymer ?
#
loop_
_entity_poly.entity_id
_entity_poly.type
_entity_poly.pdbx_seq_one_letter_code
_entity_poly.pdbx_strand_id
1 'polypeptide(L)'
;MNMPGDSDAKTDYFEQKLNHSDESNVKTWRQRYFYNFKYTDGSSKIKTVFLRLGGEGPLRISTVSNEATPMMTLAKQHKAAVFALEHRFYGVSRPTK
;
A
#
# COMPACT_ATOMS: atom_id res chain seq x y z
N MET A 1 -5.65 -26.11 -7.97
CA MET A 1 -5.93 -25.04 -7.00
C MET A 1 -6.34 -23.81 -7.78
N ASN A 2 -7.63 -23.51 -7.85
CA ASN A 2 -8.10 -22.28 -8.49
C ASN A 2 -7.81 -21.11 -7.57
N MET A 3 -6.99 -20.15 -8.03
CA MET A 3 -6.82 -18.87 -7.35
C MET A 3 -8.17 -18.14 -7.38
N PRO A 4 -8.65 -17.57 -6.27
CA PRO A 4 -9.85 -16.73 -6.30
C PRO A 4 -9.58 -15.54 -7.22
N GLY A 5 -10.41 -15.41 -8.25
CA GLY A 5 -10.35 -14.33 -9.23
C GLY A 5 -10.45 -12.95 -8.56
N ASP A 6 -9.60 -12.05 -9.04
CA ASP A 6 -9.50 -10.62 -8.77
C ASP A 6 -9.67 -10.19 -7.31
N SER A 7 -8.54 -10.20 -6.58
CA SER A 7 -8.43 -9.30 -5.45
C SER A 7 -8.59 -7.85 -5.94
N ASP A 8 -9.43 -7.06 -5.29
CA ASP A 8 -9.49 -5.59 -5.47
C ASP A 8 -8.17 -4.87 -5.11
N ALA A 9 -7.18 -5.63 -4.66
CA ALA A 9 -5.83 -5.16 -4.45
C ALA A 9 -5.21 -4.67 -5.76
N LYS A 10 -4.74 -3.44 -5.75
CA LYS A 10 -4.09 -2.78 -6.89
C LYS A 10 -2.74 -2.24 -6.47
N THR A 11 -1.87 -2.07 -7.47
CA THR A 11 -0.56 -1.45 -7.31
C THR A 11 -0.61 -0.05 -7.87
N ASP A 12 -0.01 0.91 -7.17
CA ASP A 12 0.16 2.26 -7.68
C ASP A 12 1.41 2.90 -7.09
N TYR A 13 1.69 4.14 -7.49
CA TYR A 13 2.86 4.90 -7.11
C TYR A 13 2.46 6.33 -6.81
N PHE A 14 3.06 6.91 -5.77
CA PHE A 14 2.94 8.33 -5.49
C PHE A 14 4.30 9.02 -5.63
N GLU A 15 4.24 10.31 -5.94
CA GLU A 15 5.41 11.17 -6.00
C GLU A 15 5.90 11.48 -4.58
N GLN A 16 7.04 10.90 -4.22
CA GLN A 16 7.67 11.06 -2.91
C GLN A 16 8.83 12.06 -3.00
N LYS A 17 8.99 12.90 -1.99
CA LYS A 17 10.14 13.81 -1.90
C LYS A 17 11.44 12.99 -1.78
N LEU A 18 12.46 13.36 -2.54
CA LEU A 18 13.74 12.68 -2.50
C LEU A 18 14.44 12.91 -1.15
N ASN A 19 14.54 14.17 -0.73
CA ASN A 19 15.19 14.58 0.51
C ASN A 19 14.22 15.35 1.41
N HIS A 20 13.76 14.74 2.50
CA HIS A 20 12.85 15.39 3.45
C HIS A 20 13.55 16.41 4.36
N SER A 21 14.87 16.30 4.54
CA SER A 21 15.65 17.17 5.42
C SER A 21 16.16 18.45 4.75
N ASP A 22 16.00 18.57 3.44
CA ASP A 22 16.36 19.75 2.66
C ASP A 22 15.10 20.32 2.00
N GLU A 23 14.61 21.44 2.52
CA GLU A 23 13.41 22.11 2.01
C GLU A 23 13.59 22.69 0.61
N SER A 24 14.83 23.05 0.23
CA SER A 24 15.14 23.58 -1.11
C SER A 24 15.11 22.49 -2.20
N ASN A 25 15.21 21.22 -1.79
CA ASN A 25 15.19 20.10 -2.70
C ASN A 25 13.76 19.79 -3.18
N VAL A 26 13.49 20.12 -4.44
CA VAL A 26 12.21 19.88 -5.12
C VAL A 26 12.14 18.54 -5.87
N LYS A 27 13.19 17.71 -5.81
CA LYS A 27 13.22 16.45 -6.56
C LYS A 27 12.27 15.43 -5.94
N THR A 28 11.53 14.72 -6.79
CA THR A 28 10.65 13.61 -6.41
C THR A 28 11.05 12.31 -7.09
N TRP A 29 10.50 11.21 -6.59
CA TRP A 29 10.62 9.87 -7.16
C TRP A 29 9.35 9.07 -6.90
N ARG A 30 9.10 8.04 -7.71
CA ARG A 30 7.89 7.21 -7.60
C ARG A 30 8.07 6.11 -6.55
N GLN A 31 7.35 6.21 -5.44
CA GLN A 31 7.33 5.18 -4.39
C GLN A 31 6.13 4.25 -4.56
N ARG A 32 6.37 2.93 -4.61
CA ARG A 32 5.31 1.94 -4.81
C ARG A 32 4.48 1.77 -3.55
N TYR A 33 3.18 1.58 -3.72
CA TYR A 33 2.29 1.06 -2.70
C TYR A 33 1.26 0.11 -3.30
N PHE A 34 0.66 -0.71 -2.44
CA PHE A 34 -0.53 -1.49 -2.76
C PHE A 34 -1.71 -0.94 -1.98
N TYR A 35 -2.90 -1.04 -2.55
CA TYR A 35 -4.13 -0.64 -1.87
C TYR A 35 -5.27 -1.61 -2.18
N ASN A 36 -6.24 -1.70 -1.27
CA ASN A 36 -7.44 -2.51 -1.43
C ASN A 36 -8.64 -1.80 -0.79
N PHE A 37 -9.71 -1.61 -1.56
CA PHE A 37 -10.96 -0.96 -1.12
C PHE A 37 -12.15 -1.91 -0.97
N LYS A 38 -11.94 -3.24 -1.07
CA LYS A 38 -12.97 -4.28 -0.99
C LYS A 38 -13.96 -4.11 0.15
N TYR A 39 -13.49 -3.65 1.31
CA TYR A 39 -14.30 -3.54 2.53
C TYR A 39 -14.88 -2.15 2.78
N THR A 40 -14.68 -1.21 1.87
CA THR A 40 -15.25 0.14 2.01
C THR A 40 -16.73 0.21 1.63
N ASP A 41 -17.33 -0.89 1.15
CA ASP A 41 -18.71 -0.97 0.66
C ASP A 41 -19.07 0.09 -0.39
N GLY A 42 -18.10 0.55 -1.18
CA GLY A 42 -18.29 1.64 -2.15
C GLY A 42 -18.56 3.01 -1.50
N SER A 43 -18.32 3.15 -0.20
CA SER A 43 -18.49 4.41 0.53
C SER A 43 -17.53 5.48 0.00
N SER A 44 -18.09 6.64 -0.36
CA SER A 44 -17.30 7.85 -0.65
C SER A 44 -16.67 8.47 0.59
N LYS A 45 -17.04 8.00 1.79
CA LYS A 45 -16.52 8.46 3.09
C LYS A 45 -15.84 7.29 3.80
N ILE A 46 -14.56 7.11 3.52
CA ILE A 46 -13.71 6.12 4.21
C ILE A 46 -13.43 6.66 5.62
N LYS A 47 -13.88 5.93 6.65
CA LYS A 47 -13.69 6.33 8.06
C LYS A 47 -12.45 5.69 8.72
N THR A 48 -12.01 4.56 8.19
CA THR A 48 -10.92 3.77 8.76
C THR A 48 -9.95 3.37 7.66
N VAL A 49 -8.66 3.50 7.96
CA VAL A 49 -7.58 3.09 7.07
C VAL A 49 -6.58 2.25 7.86
N PHE A 50 -6.24 1.07 7.35
CA PHE A 50 -5.09 0.31 7.81
C PHE A 50 -3.91 0.55 6.89
N LEU A 51 -2.78 0.95 7.46
CA LEU A 51 -1.53 1.17 6.72
C LEU A 51 -0.45 0.22 7.22
N ARG A 52 0.08 -0.61 6.32
CA ARG A 52 1.29 -1.39 6.56
C ARG A 52 2.52 -0.66 6.00
N LEU A 53 3.53 -0.46 6.83
CA LEU A 53 4.85 -0.05 6.38
C LEU A 53 5.68 -1.27 5.99
N GLY A 54 6.29 -1.24 4.80
CA GLY A 54 7.25 -2.24 4.37
C GLY A 54 8.50 -2.24 5.26
N GLY A 55 9.11 -3.41 5.43
CA GLY A 55 10.40 -3.57 6.08
C GLY A 55 11.55 -3.65 5.07
N GLU A 56 12.58 -4.42 5.41
CA GLU A 56 13.83 -4.55 4.65
C GLU A 56 13.73 -5.53 3.47
N GLY A 57 12.68 -5.42 2.66
CA GLY A 57 12.50 -6.29 1.50
C GLY A 57 11.41 -5.85 0.53
N PRO A 58 11.34 -6.47 -0.67
CA PRO A 58 10.30 -6.20 -1.63
C PRO A 58 8.91 -6.45 -1.02
N LEU A 59 8.05 -5.45 -1.10
CA LEU A 59 6.67 -5.57 -0.66
C LEU A 59 5.87 -6.38 -1.69
N ARG A 60 4.88 -7.15 -1.23
CA ARG A 60 4.06 -8.01 -2.09
C ARG A 60 2.60 -7.56 -2.05
N ILE A 61 1.90 -7.70 -3.17
CA ILE A 61 0.46 -7.36 -3.25
C ILE A 61 -0.38 -8.19 -2.28
N SER A 62 0.08 -9.39 -1.92
CA SER A 62 -0.53 -10.25 -0.89
C SER A 62 -0.63 -9.58 0.48
N THR A 63 0.18 -8.54 0.75
CA THR A 63 0.05 -7.75 1.98
C THR A 63 -1.32 -7.11 2.11
N VAL A 64 -2.00 -6.74 1.01
CA VAL A 64 -3.34 -6.13 1.03
C VAL A 64 -4.42 -7.01 0.41
N SER A 65 -4.12 -8.26 0.03
CA SER A 65 -5.10 -9.20 -0.56
C SER A 65 -5.24 -10.53 0.18
N ASN A 66 -4.30 -10.90 1.06
CA ASN A 66 -4.38 -12.15 1.79
C ASN A 66 -5.39 -12.07 2.95
N GLU A 67 -6.58 -12.61 2.72
CA GLU A 67 -7.70 -12.65 3.67
C GLU A 67 -7.40 -13.40 4.98
N ALA A 68 -6.35 -14.23 5.02
CA ALA A 68 -5.94 -14.93 6.24
C ALA A 68 -5.13 -14.03 7.21
N THR A 69 -4.80 -12.80 6.82
CA THR A 69 -3.99 -11.90 7.65
C THR A 69 -4.84 -11.12 8.67
N PRO A 70 -4.31 -10.83 9.88
CA PRO A 70 -5.04 -10.03 10.87
C PRO A 70 -5.48 -8.65 10.34
N MET A 71 -4.65 -8.02 9.50
CA MET A 71 -4.97 -6.72 8.90
C MET A 71 -6.20 -6.80 8.00
N MET A 72 -6.33 -7.84 7.17
CA MET A 72 -7.50 -8.02 6.30
C MET A 72 -8.76 -8.38 7.10
N THR A 73 -8.62 -9.20 8.14
CA THR A 73 -9.72 -9.51 9.08
C THR A 73 -10.25 -8.22 9.74
N LEU A 74 -9.36 -7.38 10.27
CA LEU A 74 -9.73 -6.10 10.89
C LEU A 74 -10.32 -5.12 9.85
N ALA A 75 -9.78 -5.08 8.64
CA ALA A 75 -10.30 -4.22 7.59
C ALA A 75 -11.76 -4.57 7.24
N LYS A 76 -12.09 -5.86 7.18
CA LYS A 76 -13.47 -6.32 6.99
C LYS A 76 -14.37 -5.91 8.14
N GLN A 77 -13.93 -6.10 9.38
CA GLN A 77 -14.71 -5.75 10.58
C GLN A 77 -14.99 -4.25 10.69
N HIS A 78 -14.03 -3.41 10.29
CA HIS A 78 -14.12 -1.95 10.43
C HIS A 78 -14.50 -1.21 9.15
N LYS A 79 -14.86 -1.94 8.08
CA LYS A 79 -15.17 -1.38 6.76
C LYS A 79 -14.08 -0.43 6.25
N ALA A 80 -12.83 -0.87 6.38
CA ALA A 80 -11.65 -0.03 6.21
C ALA A 80 -11.05 -0.16 4.80
N ALA A 81 -10.40 0.92 4.35
CA ALA A 81 -9.43 0.82 3.27
C ALA A 81 -8.10 0.26 3.79
N VAL A 82 -7.38 -0.45 2.94
CA VAL A 82 -6.08 -1.05 3.28
C VAL A 82 -5.02 -0.55 2.33
N PHE A 83 -3.88 -0.13 2.88
CA PHE A 83 -2.71 0.27 2.12
C PHE A 83 -1.47 -0.44 2.64
N ALA A 84 -0.51 -0.70 1.76
CA ALA A 84 0.82 -1.15 2.12
C ALA A 84 1.86 -0.36 1.32
N LEU A 85 2.71 0.37 2.04
CA LEU A 85 3.70 1.27 1.48
C LEU A 85 5.06 0.56 1.39
N GLU A 86 5.64 0.46 0.19
CA GLU A 86 6.95 -0.17 0.03
C GLU A 86 8.04 0.75 0.58
N HIS A 87 8.96 0.18 1.37
CA HIS A 87 10.05 0.94 1.97
C HIS A 87 11.02 1.44 0.89
N ARG A 88 11.48 2.69 1.00
CA ARG A 88 12.50 3.24 0.09
C ARG A 88 13.76 2.36 0.07
N PHE A 89 14.36 2.23 -1.11
CA PHE A 89 15.52 1.37 -1.41
C PHE A 89 15.24 -0.14 -1.45
N TYR A 90 14.00 -0.58 -1.24
CA TYR A 90 13.62 -1.99 -1.33
C TYR A 90 12.65 -2.23 -2.50
N GLY A 91 12.66 -3.46 -3.01
CA GLY A 91 11.84 -3.83 -4.17
C GLY A 91 12.12 -2.93 -5.37
N VAL A 92 11.05 -2.37 -5.94
CA VAL A 92 11.11 -1.46 -7.09
C VAL A 92 11.13 0.02 -6.67
N SER A 93 10.97 0.30 -5.38
CA SER A 93 11.00 1.64 -4.80
C SER A 93 12.43 2.15 -4.66
N ARG A 94 13.02 2.58 -5.78
CA ARG A 94 14.41 3.03 -5.91
C ARG A 94 14.47 4.56 -6.15
N PRO A 95 14.81 5.38 -5.14
CA PRO A 95 14.86 6.84 -5.28
C PRO A 95 15.96 7.35 -6.22
N THR A 96 17.02 6.56 -6.39
CA THR A 96 18.16 6.84 -7.26
C THR A 96 18.42 5.62 -8.14
N LYS A 97 18.98 5.82 -9.33
CA LYS A 97 19.48 4.74 -10.17
C LYS A 97 20.66 4.03 -9.52
#